data_AF-A0A9D2QW82-F1
#
_entry.id   AF-A0A9D2QW82-F1
#
_cell.length_a   1.000
_cell.length_b   1.000
_cell.length_c   1.000
_cell.angle_alpha   90.00
_cell.angle_beta   90.00
_cell.angle_gamma   90.00
#
_symmetry.space_group_name_H-M   'P 1'
#
loop_
_entity.id
_entity.type
_entity.pdbx_description
1 polymer ?
#
loop_
_entity_poly.entity_id
_entity_poly.type
_entity_poly.pdbx_seq_one_letter_code
_entity_poly.pdbx_strand_id
1 'polypeptide(L)' 'MNRKNLIVGQSGGPTAVINSSLYGVVSEGLLQDSIGHVYGMVNGIEGFLA' A
#
# COMPACT_ATOMS: atom_id res chain seq x y z
N MET A 1 -5.13 -21.47 -6.20
CA MET A 1 -5.49 -20.13 -6.73
C MET A 1 -4.23 -19.30 -6.77
N ASN A 2 -3.97 -18.56 -7.85
CA ASN A 2 -2.79 -17.71 -7.92
C ASN A 2 -3.06 -16.42 -7.13
N ARG A 3 -2.38 -16.22 -6.00
CA ARG A 3 -2.55 -15.02 -5.16
C ARG A 3 -2.06 -13.79 -5.94
N LYS A 4 -2.77 -12.67 -5.81
CA LYS A 4 -2.36 -11.38 -6.39
C LYS A 4 -1.47 -10.63 -5.40
N ASN A 5 -0.76 -9.62 -5.88
CA ASN A 5 0.01 -8.73 -5.01
C ASN A 5 -0.71 -7.37 -4.95
N LEU A 6 -0.60 -6.72 -3.80
CA LEU A 6 -1.06 -5.36 -3.57
C LEU A 6 0.16 -4.44 -3.44
N ILE A 7 0.07 -3.26 -4.04
CA ILE A 7 1.02 -2.17 -3.83
C ILE A 7 0.25 -0.94 -3.41
N VAL A 8 0.76 -0.22 -2.40
CA VAL A 8 0.17 1.01 -1.90
C VAL A 8 1.25 2.07 -1.71
N GLY A 9 0.91 3.31 -2.05
CA GLY A 9 1.75 4.48 -1.89
C GLY A 9 0.94 5.73 -1.69
N GLN A 10 1.57 6.76 -1.14
CA GLN A 10 0.98 8.07 -0.95
C GLN A 10 1.52 9.04 -2.01
N SER A 11 0.71 10.01 -2.42
CA SER A 11 1.09 11.07 -3.35
C SER A 11 0.62 12.42 -2.82
N GLY A 12 1.36 13.48 -3.14
CA GLY A 12 1.14 14.82 -2.58
C GLY A 12 1.74 15.01 -1.19
N GLY A 13 1.38 16.12 -0.54
CA GLY A 13 1.86 16.46 0.80
C GLY A 13 1.21 15.60 1.90
N PRO A 14 1.90 15.36 3.01
CA PRO A 14 1.33 14.63 4.14
C PRO A 14 0.16 15.41 4.76
N THR A 15 -0.82 14.67 5.30
CA THR A 15 -1.92 15.24 6.09
C THR A 15 -1.98 14.56 7.45
N ALA A 16 -2.70 15.15 8.41
CA ALA A 16 -2.83 14.61 9.76
C ALA A 16 -3.39 13.16 9.82
N VAL A 17 -4.06 12.70 8.76
CA VAL A 17 -4.78 11.41 8.73
C VAL A 17 -4.35 10.47 7.61
N ILE A 18 -3.37 10.85 6.77
CA ILE A 18 -3.00 10.03 5.59
C ILE A 18 -2.48 8.64 5.97
N ASN A 19 -1.88 8.51 7.16
CA ASN A 19 -1.42 7.23 7.69
C ASN A 19 -2.57 6.32 8.14
N SER A 20 -3.72 6.86 8.51
CA SER A 20 -4.91 6.04 8.82
C SER A 20 -5.42 5.34 7.57
N SER A 21 -5.45 6.03 6.42
CA SER A 21 -5.80 5.41 5.14
C SER A 21 -4.78 4.34 4.73
N LEU A 22 -3.48 4.62 4.86
CA LEU A 22 -2.42 3.65 4.58
C LEU A 22 -2.55 2.41 5.48
N TYR A 23 -2.77 2.61 6.78
CA TYR A 23 -2.99 1.54 7.74
C TYR A 23 -4.18 0.66 7.35
N GLY A 24 -5.30 1.25 6.95
CA GLY A 24 -6.49 0.51 6.51
C GLY A 24 -6.21 -0.40 5.31
N VAL A 25 -5.54 0.12 4.28
CA VAL A 25 -5.18 -0.67 3.08
C VAL A 25 -4.23 -1.81 3.42
N VAL A 26 -3.20 -1.55 4.23
CA VAL A 26 -2.23 -2.58 4.63
C VAL A 26 -2.89 -3.65 5.50
N SER A 27 -3.67 -3.24 6.50
CA SER A 27 -4.34 -4.17 7.43
C SER A 27 -5.30 -5.09 6.70
N GLU A 28 -6.15 -4.55 5.82
CA GLU A 28 -7.09 -5.36 5.04
C GLU A 28 -6.35 -6.27 4.04
N GLY A 29 -5.33 -5.74 3.35
CA GLY A 29 -4.54 -6.54 2.40
C GLY A 29 -3.85 -7.75 3.04
N LEU A 30 -3.46 -7.65 4.31
CA LEU A 30 -2.86 -8.76 5.06
C LEU A 30 -3.90 -9.81 5.52
N LEU A 31 -5.18 -9.46 5.60
CA LEU A 31 -6.26 -10.38 5.99
C LEU A 31 -6.85 -11.16 4.80
N GLN A 32 -6.61 -10.69 3.58
CA GLN A 32 -7.18 -11.28 2.37
C GLN A 32 -6.34 -12.46 1.86
N ASP A 33 -6.90 -13.68 1.89
CA ASP A 33 -6.28 -14.90 1.35
C ASP A 33 -5.94 -14.81 -0.15
N SER A 34 -6.63 -13.91 -0.86
CA SER A 34 -6.39 -13.62 -2.28
C SER A 34 -5.14 -12.77 -2.54
N ILE A 35 -4.59 -12.13 -1.49
CA ILE A 35 -3.39 -11.29 -1.54
C ILE A 35 -2.18 -12.05 -0.97
N GLY A 36 -1.11 -12.14 -1.75
CA GLY A 36 0.13 -12.82 -1.36
C GLY A 36 1.11 -11.87 -0.65
N HIS A 37 1.30 -10.69 -1.21
CA HIS A 37 2.23 -9.69 -0.69
C HIS A 37 1.61 -8.29 -0.72
N VAL A 38 1.94 -7.49 0.29
CA VAL A 38 1.64 -6.06 0.37
C VAL A 38 2.96 -5.29 0.28
N TYR A 39 3.13 -4.52 -0.79
CA TYR A 39 4.30 -3.68 -1.03
C TYR A 39 3.97 -2.20 -0.73
N GLY A 40 4.94 -1.50 -0.15
CA GLY A 40 4.87 -0.06 0.10
C GLY A 40 5.75 0.72 -0.88
N MET A 41 5.22 1.79 -1.46
CA MET A 41 5.99 2.72 -2.30
C MET A 41 6.67 3.77 -1.43
N VAL A 42 7.98 3.66 -1.27
CA VAL A 42 8.80 4.68 -0.62
C VAL A 42 8.84 5.92 -1.53
N ASN A 43 8.66 7.12 -0.97
CA ASN A 43 8.61 8.38 -1.75
C ASN A 43 7.51 8.43 -2.84
N GLY A 44 6.42 7.68 -2.67
CA GLY A 44 5.30 7.73 -3.60
C GLY A 44 5.63 7.19 -5.00
N ILE A 45 5.11 7.82 -6.05
CA ILE A 45 5.31 7.36 -7.43
C ILE A 45 6.78 7.38 -7.86
N GLU A 46 7.59 8.26 -7.28
CA GLU A 46 9.02 8.37 -7.59
C GLU A 46 9.78 7.10 -7.20
N GLY A 47 9.56 6.56 -6.00
CA GLY A 47 10.21 5.30 -5.61
C GLY A 47 9.59 4.05 -6.22
N PHE A 48 8.45 4.16 -6.91
CA PHE A 48 7.95 3.07 -7.77
C PHE A 48 8.63 3.05 -9.14
N LEU A 49 9.00 4.21 -9.67
CA LEU A 49 9.61 4.36 -11.00
C LEU A 49 11.16 4.27 -10.98
N ALA A 50 11.77 4.30 -9.79
CA ALA A 50 13.21 4.16 -9.58
C ALA A 50 13.69 2.71 -9.78
#